data_AF-A0A853C126-F1
#
_entry.id   AF-A0A853C126-F1
#
_cell.length_a   1.000
_cell.length_b   1.000
_cell.length_c   1.000
_cell.angle_alpha   90.00
_cell.angle_beta   90.00
_cell.angle_gamma   90.00
#
_symmetry.space_group_name_H-M   'P 1'
#
loop_
_entity.id
_entity.type
_entity.pdbx_description
1 polymer ?
#
loop_
_entity_poly.entity_id
_entity_poly.type
_entity_poly.pdbx_seq_one_letter_code
_entity_poly.pdbx_strand_id
1 'polypeptide(L)'
;MTLRHSARARLRTVAAGTVLGLAAASASIVGTAPSASAATLSFDCTLPLLGVQTFSVDISHSAPSQLPTGSTTTPDVTAVLNIPAGIADAMRTFLSVEEVAGTIQSAVSVDGVTQAVPLTIPRTDGGDAGEPAVLTATGALAPITGGDPGDVIEVVAGNQDVAMTLYNAAGEGTPFAVPCTPTAGQDLAMGTISVVKAGSSTKVAASYSAKRDKVTGTATVKASNGIATTGQVKFILKKGTKTLKTVTRALRNGKATASFLRVKKAGAYTLVAQYAGSDRVKASSGKDGFRVR
;
A
#
# COMPACT_ATOMS: atom_id res chain seq x y z
N MET A 1 -10.56 -53.48 -57.77
CA MET A 1 -10.16 -52.06 -57.83
C MET A 1 -9.66 -51.64 -56.45
N THR A 2 -8.53 -50.91 -56.42
CA THR A 2 -7.92 -50.12 -55.30
C THR A 2 -7.51 -50.88 -54.02
N LEU A 3 -6.22 -51.21 -53.81
CA LEU A 3 -5.07 -50.39 -53.34
C LEU A 3 -5.14 -50.07 -51.83
N ARG A 4 -4.36 -50.76 -50.97
CA ARG A 4 -2.98 -50.48 -50.50
C ARG A 4 -2.86 -49.35 -49.45
N HIS A 5 -2.34 -49.71 -48.26
CA HIS A 5 -1.28 -49.05 -47.43
C HIS A 5 -1.56 -49.29 -45.92
N SER A 6 -0.75 -50.03 -45.16
CA SER A 6 0.68 -49.90 -44.78
C SER A 6 0.94 -48.97 -43.58
N ALA A 7 1.83 -49.46 -42.70
CA ALA A 7 2.62 -48.77 -41.65
C ALA A 7 1.96 -48.59 -40.27
N ARG A 8 2.35 -49.35 -39.24
CA ARG A 8 3.56 -49.20 -38.37
C ARG A 8 3.55 -47.92 -37.54
N ALA A 9 3.48 -48.05 -36.21
CA ALA A 9 4.57 -47.69 -35.29
C ALA A 9 4.18 -47.95 -33.82
N ARG A 10 5.04 -48.70 -33.12
CA ARG A 10 5.13 -48.74 -31.65
C ARG A 10 5.82 -47.47 -31.17
N LEU A 11 5.40 -46.86 -30.07
CA LEU A 11 6.34 -46.23 -29.15
C LEU A 11 5.76 -46.14 -27.73
N ARG A 12 6.50 -46.78 -26.81
CA ARG A 12 6.37 -46.67 -25.36
C ARG A 12 6.92 -45.30 -24.97
N THR A 13 6.16 -44.51 -24.21
CA THR A 13 6.67 -43.25 -23.63
C THR A 13 6.73 -43.39 -22.12
N VAL A 14 7.95 -43.18 -21.63
CA VAL A 14 8.41 -43.28 -20.25
C VAL A 14 7.86 -42.14 -19.41
N ALA A 15 7.42 -42.47 -18.20
CA ALA A 15 7.09 -41.52 -17.16
C ALA A 15 8.34 -40.74 -16.71
N ALA A 16 8.28 -39.43 -16.80
CA ALA A 16 9.22 -38.52 -16.13
C ALA A 16 8.39 -37.53 -15.30
N GLY A 17 8.09 -37.93 -14.06
CA GLY A 17 7.44 -37.06 -13.07
C GLY A 17 8.45 -36.08 -12.49
N THR A 18 8.54 -34.90 -13.10
CA THR A 18 9.22 -33.75 -12.52
C THR A 18 8.27 -33.06 -11.54
N VAL A 19 8.37 -33.41 -10.26
CA VAL A 19 7.83 -32.56 -9.18
C VAL A 19 8.79 -31.39 -9.03
N LEU A 20 8.62 -30.37 -9.88
CA LEU A 20 9.12 -29.04 -9.64
C LEU A 20 8.45 -28.54 -8.36
N GLY A 21 9.18 -28.61 -7.26
CA GLY A 21 8.80 -27.93 -6.03
C GLY A 21 8.79 -26.43 -6.32
N LEU A 22 7.61 -25.89 -6.57
CA LEU A 22 7.33 -24.46 -6.47
C LEU A 22 7.63 -24.05 -5.03
N ALA A 23 8.89 -23.70 -4.76
CA ALA A 23 9.20 -22.72 -3.74
C ALA A 23 8.70 -21.40 -4.31
N ALA A 24 7.44 -21.08 -4.02
CA ALA A 24 6.92 -19.73 -4.12
C ALA A 24 7.71 -18.85 -3.12
N ALA A 25 8.94 -18.52 -3.47
CA ALA A 25 9.54 -17.27 -3.05
C ALA A 25 8.80 -16.20 -3.85
N SER A 26 7.59 -15.88 -3.40
CA SER A 26 6.92 -14.65 -3.80
C SER A 26 7.79 -13.52 -3.26
N ALA A 27 8.81 -13.15 -4.03
CA ALA A 27 9.22 -11.76 -4.10
C ALA A 27 7.93 -11.04 -4.49
N SER A 28 7.23 -10.52 -3.48
CA SER A 28 6.25 -9.48 -3.69
C SER A 28 7.06 -8.35 -4.30
N ILE A 29 7.09 -8.31 -5.63
CA ILE A 29 7.29 -7.07 -6.36
C ILE A 29 6.28 -6.16 -5.69
N VAL A 30 6.78 -5.20 -4.92
CA VAL A 30 5.99 -4.06 -4.50
C VAL A 30 5.73 -3.34 -5.81
N GLY A 31 4.77 -3.85 -6.58
CA GLY A 31 4.18 -3.08 -7.65
C GLY A 31 3.71 -1.83 -6.94
N THR A 32 4.20 -0.68 -7.37
CA THR A 32 3.62 0.60 -7.00
C THR A 32 2.14 0.45 -7.32
N ALA A 33 1.33 0.19 -6.28
CA ALA A 33 -0.10 0.16 -6.45
C ALA A 33 -0.45 1.47 -7.16
N PRO A 34 -1.24 1.44 -8.24
CA PRO A 34 -1.61 2.66 -8.94
C PRO A 34 -2.09 3.65 -7.88
N SER A 35 -1.50 4.84 -7.89
CA SER A 35 -1.90 5.94 -7.01
C SER A 35 -3.41 6.08 -7.11
N ALA A 36 -4.08 6.17 -5.96
CA ALA A 36 -5.51 6.39 -5.93
C ALA A 36 -5.86 7.63 -6.79
N SER A 37 -6.92 7.46 -7.56
CA SER A 37 -7.34 8.26 -8.70
C SER A 37 -7.32 9.77 -8.44
N ALA A 38 -6.91 10.56 -9.43
CA ALA A 38 -7.19 11.98 -9.43
C ALA A 38 -8.72 12.21 -9.46
N ALA A 39 -9.24 13.04 -8.57
CA ALA A 39 -10.62 13.49 -8.56
C ALA A 39 -10.67 14.96 -8.98
N THR A 40 -11.46 15.28 -9.99
CA THR A 40 -11.75 16.67 -10.37
C THR A 40 -12.87 17.19 -9.49
N LEU A 41 -12.55 18.13 -8.62
CA LEU A 41 -13.49 18.75 -7.69
C LEU A 41 -13.73 20.22 -8.06
N SER A 42 -14.95 20.69 -7.86
CA SER A 42 -15.33 22.09 -8.09
C SER A 42 -15.31 22.87 -6.78
N PHE A 43 -14.71 24.06 -6.77
CA PHE A 43 -14.63 24.91 -5.60
C PHE A 43 -15.20 26.30 -5.92
N ASP A 44 -16.12 26.75 -5.09
CA ASP A 44 -16.67 28.10 -5.12
C ASP A 44 -15.77 29.01 -4.29
N CYS A 45 -15.00 29.84 -4.98
CA CYS A 45 -14.01 30.73 -4.42
C CYS A 45 -14.52 32.17 -4.44
N THR A 46 -14.43 32.87 -3.29
CA THR A 46 -14.91 34.25 -3.18
C THR A 46 -13.78 35.23 -3.51
N LEU A 47 -13.82 35.80 -4.71
CA LEU A 47 -12.88 36.82 -5.16
C LEU A 47 -13.36 38.21 -4.71
N PRO A 48 -12.49 39.07 -4.12
CA PRO A 48 -12.89 40.36 -3.58
C PRO A 48 -13.63 41.30 -4.54
N LEU A 49 -13.33 41.24 -5.84
CA LEU A 49 -13.92 42.13 -6.87
C LEU A 49 -14.92 41.43 -7.79
N LEU A 50 -14.81 40.11 -7.96
CA LEU A 50 -15.60 39.34 -8.94
C LEU A 50 -16.69 38.48 -8.28
N GLY A 51 -16.79 38.53 -6.95
CA GLY A 51 -17.71 37.69 -6.20
C GLY A 51 -17.30 36.21 -6.25
N VAL A 52 -18.30 35.33 -6.11
CA VAL A 52 -18.08 33.88 -6.14
C VAL A 52 -17.80 33.42 -7.57
N GLN A 53 -16.70 32.70 -7.75
CA GLN A 53 -16.31 32.06 -9.01
C GLN A 53 -16.02 30.59 -8.75
N THR A 54 -16.45 29.72 -9.65
CA THR A 54 -16.21 28.28 -9.53
C THR A 54 -14.93 27.89 -10.26
N PHE A 55 -14.03 27.21 -9.56
CA PHE A 55 -12.75 26.71 -10.06
C PHE A 55 -12.76 25.18 -10.08
N SER A 56 -12.11 24.60 -11.10
CA SER A 56 -11.90 23.15 -11.18
C SER A 56 -10.52 22.80 -10.67
N VAL A 57 -10.44 21.86 -9.73
CA VAL A 57 -9.19 21.40 -9.11
C VAL A 57 -9.07 19.90 -9.27
N ASP A 58 -8.02 19.45 -9.94
CA ASP A 58 -7.68 18.03 -10.01
C ASP A 58 -6.82 17.67 -8.80
N ILE A 59 -7.40 16.97 -7.84
CA ILE A 59 -6.72 16.58 -6.60
C ILE A 59 -6.36 15.10 -6.68
N SER A 60 -5.11 14.78 -6.39
CA SER A 60 -4.58 13.41 -6.32
C SER A 60 -3.72 13.22 -5.08
N HIS A 61 -3.57 11.97 -4.64
CA HIS A 61 -2.71 11.63 -3.52
C HIS A 61 -1.94 10.32 -3.71
N SER A 62 -0.78 10.18 -3.06
CA SER A 62 0.06 8.98 -3.16
C SER A 62 -0.30 7.88 -2.15
N ALA A 63 -1.43 8.00 -1.45
CA ALA A 63 -1.84 7.01 -0.46
C ALA A 63 -2.06 5.61 -1.10
N PRO A 64 -1.59 4.53 -0.47
CA PRO A 64 -1.76 3.19 -1.00
C PRO A 64 -3.22 2.74 -0.89
N SER A 65 -3.70 1.95 -1.85
CA SER A 65 -5.05 1.36 -1.76
C SER A 65 -5.19 0.33 -0.63
N GLN A 66 -4.07 -0.19 -0.12
CA GLN A 66 -4.03 -1.10 1.03
C GLN A 66 -2.93 -0.69 2.01
N LEU A 67 -3.28 -0.63 3.29
CA LEU A 67 -2.33 -0.35 4.36
C LEU A 67 -2.34 -1.52 5.36
N PRO A 68 -1.22 -2.22 5.59
CA PRO A 68 -1.17 -3.25 6.61
C PRO A 68 -1.46 -2.67 8.00
N THR A 69 -2.22 -3.40 8.81
CA THR A 69 -2.54 -3.03 10.19
C THR A 69 -1.29 -2.70 11.00
N GLY A 70 -1.31 -1.56 11.69
CA GLY A 70 -0.18 -1.02 12.45
C GLY A 70 0.97 -0.43 11.62
N SER A 71 0.89 -0.47 10.29
CA SER A 71 1.82 0.29 9.44
C SER A 71 1.36 1.75 9.31
N THR A 72 2.32 2.65 9.10
CA THR A 72 2.07 4.08 8.88
C THR A 72 2.54 4.48 7.49
N THR A 73 1.83 5.41 6.86
CA THR A 73 2.19 6.05 5.59
C THR A 73 1.94 7.56 5.68
N THR A 74 2.71 8.36 4.94
CA THR A 74 2.52 9.81 4.85
C THR A 74 2.29 10.15 3.38
N PRO A 75 1.04 10.14 2.90
CA PRO A 75 0.75 10.42 1.50
C PRO A 75 1.09 11.84 1.10
N ASP A 76 1.68 12.00 -0.08
CA ASP A 76 1.78 13.27 -0.76
C ASP A 76 0.42 13.62 -1.36
N VAL A 77 0.14 14.92 -1.47
CA VAL A 77 -1.06 15.48 -2.11
C VAL A 77 -0.61 16.43 -3.20
N THR A 78 -1.22 16.30 -4.37
CA THR A 78 -1.04 17.21 -5.49
C THR A 78 -2.41 17.75 -5.89
N ALA A 79 -2.54 19.07 -5.93
CA ALA A 79 -3.73 19.76 -6.42
C ALA A 79 -3.36 20.60 -7.64
N VAL A 80 -4.02 20.35 -8.78
CA VAL A 80 -3.84 21.13 -10.00
C VAL A 80 -5.06 22.04 -10.16
N LEU A 81 -4.87 23.33 -9.90
CA LEU A 81 -5.88 24.35 -10.03
C LEU A 81 -5.92 24.85 -11.47
N ASN A 82 -7.08 24.73 -12.11
CA ASN A 82 -7.33 25.25 -13.44
C ASN A 82 -8.08 26.58 -13.34
N ILE A 83 -7.39 27.69 -13.62
CA ILE A 83 -7.95 29.04 -13.64
C ILE A 83 -8.55 29.30 -15.02
N PRO A 84 -9.86 29.61 -15.13
CA PRO A 84 -10.49 29.93 -16.41
C PRO A 84 -9.77 31.07 -17.14
N ALA A 85 -9.63 30.95 -18.47
CA ALA A 85 -8.91 31.91 -19.30
C ALA A 85 -9.33 33.36 -19.06
N GLY A 86 -10.63 33.64 -18.91
CA GLY A 86 -11.13 35.00 -18.64
C GLY A 86 -10.66 35.60 -17.32
N ILE A 87 -10.47 34.78 -16.28
CA ILE A 87 -9.91 35.23 -14.99
C ILE A 87 -8.40 35.43 -15.12
N ALA A 88 -7.71 34.49 -15.78
CA ALA A 88 -6.27 34.62 -16.06
C ALA A 88 -5.96 35.88 -16.89
N ASP A 89 -6.75 36.14 -17.95
CA ASP A 89 -6.68 37.35 -18.77
C ASP A 89 -6.91 38.63 -17.95
N ALA A 90 -7.89 38.61 -17.05
CA ALA A 90 -8.14 39.74 -16.16
C ALA A 90 -6.97 40.00 -15.22
N MET A 91 -6.37 38.95 -14.65
CA MET A 91 -5.18 39.07 -13.80
C MET A 91 -4.00 39.67 -14.57
N ARG A 92 -3.73 39.18 -15.78
CA ARG A 92 -2.66 39.71 -16.64
C ARG A 92 -2.91 41.16 -17.05
N THR A 93 -4.12 41.48 -17.48
CA THR A 93 -4.44 42.79 -18.07
C THR A 93 -4.58 43.88 -17.02
N PHE A 94 -5.28 43.62 -15.91
CA PHE A 94 -5.61 44.65 -14.92
C PHE A 94 -4.61 44.72 -13.76
N LEU A 95 -3.95 43.60 -13.44
CA LEU A 95 -3.01 43.51 -12.31
C LEU A 95 -1.57 43.31 -12.77
N SER A 96 -1.32 43.28 -14.09
CA SER A 96 0.01 43.10 -14.69
C SER A 96 0.76 41.88 -14.16
N VAL A 97 0.04 40.78 -13.93
CA VAL A 97 0.60 39.53 -13.39
C VAL A 97 1.33 38.77 -14.49
N GLU A 98 2.56 38.34 -14.22
CA GLU A 98 3.34 37.42 -15.06
C GLU A 98 3.58 36.08 -14.38
N GLU A 99 3.77 36.07 -13.06
CA GLU A 99 4.00 34.84 -12.30
C GLU A 99 3.11 34.79 -11.05
N VAL A 100 2.84 33.58 -10.60
CA VAL A 100 2.04 33.30 -9.39
C VAL A 100 2.82 32.34 -8.51
N ALA A 101 2.87 32.61 -7.21
CA ALA A 101 3.28 31.65 -6.20
C ALA A 101 2.28 31.68 -5.04
N GLY A 102 2.32 30.71 -4.13
CA GLY A 102 1.42 30.74 -3.00
C GLY A 102 1.44 29.52 -2.10
N THR A 103 0.48 29.51 -1.19
CA THR A 103 0.18 28.39 -0.30
C THR A 103 -1.32 28.18 -0.24
N ILE A 104 -1.74 26.95 -0.02
CA ILE A 104 -3.13 26.57 0.21
C ILE A 104 -3.19 25.87 1.57
N GLN A 105 -4.06 26.32 2.46
CA GLN A 105 -4.41 25.55 3.65
C GLN A 105 -5.67 24.74 3.34
N SER A 106 -5.47 23.45 3.10
CA SER A 106 -6.53 22.50 2.77
C SER A 106 -7.07 21.83 4.03
N ALA A 107 -8.38 21.90 4.27
CA ALA A 107 -9.03 21.09 5.29
C ALA A 107 -9.32 19.71 4.69
N VAL A 108 -8.54 18.69 5.04
CA VAL A 108 -8.75 17.30 4.60
C VAL A 108 -9.25 16.47 5.77
N SER A 109 -10.32 15.71 5.59
CA SER A 109 -10.80 14.75 6.59
C SER A 109 -10.22 13.37 6.31
N VAL A 110 -9.61 12.76 7.33
CA VAL A 110 -9.13 11.38 7.31
C VAL A 110 -9.91 10.61 8.38
N ASP A 111 -10.74 9.65 7.96
CA ASP A 111 -11.62 8.88 8.84
C ASP A 111 -12.51 9.77 9.74
N GLY A 112 -13.08 10.82 9.14
CA GLY A 112 -13.92 11.80 9.85
C GLY A 112 -13.16 12.84 10.68
N VAL A 113 -11.84 12.73 10.81
CA VAL A 113 -11.00 13.71 11.52
C VAL A 113 -10.43 14.73 10.55
N THR A 114 -10.90 15.98 10.65
CA THR A 114 -10.38 17.10 9.86
C THR A 114 -8.98 17.51 10.28
N GLN A 115 -8.11 17.71 9.29
CA GLN A 115 -6.72 18.09 9.43
C GLN A 115 -6.40 19.23 8.45
N ALA A 116 -5.54 20.16 8.87
CA ALA A 116 -5.01 21.19 7.98
C ALA A 116 -3.80 20.62 7.23
N VAL A 117 -3.85 20.71 5.90
CA VAL A 117 -2.82 20.21 4.98
C VAL A 117 -2.25 21.41 4.22
N PRO A 118 -1.04 21.86 4.55
CA PRO A 118 -0.39 22.94 3.82
C PRO A 118 0.09 22.43 2.45
N LEU A 119 -0.38 23.06 1.38
CA LEU A 119 0.11 22.87 0.02
C LEU A 119 0.89 24.12 -0.41
N THR A 120 1.93 23.94 -1.20
CA THR A 120 2.75 25.02 -1.75
C THR A 120 2.60 25.07 -3.26
N ILE A 121 2.30 26.26 -3.79
CA ILE A 121 2.35 26.58 -5.21
C ILE A 121 3.73 27.22 -5.46
N PRO A 122 4.66 26.53 -6.15
CA PRO A 122 5.92 27.15 -6.52
C PRO A 122 5.67 28.34 -7.45
N ARG A 123 6.64 29.25 -7.56
CA ARG A 123 6.54 30.36 -8.51
C ARG A 123 6.47 29.80 -9.94
N THR A 124 5.37 30.04 -10.62
CA THR A 124 5.09 29.57 -11.98
C THR A 124 4.55 30.71 -12.83
N ASP A 125 4.72 30.59 -14.15
CA ASP A 125 4.14 31.50 -15.13
C ASP A 125 2.60 31.53 -15.02
N GLY A 126 2.02 32.72 -15.21
CA GLY A 126 0.59 32.98 -15.16
C GLY A 126 -0.20 32.51 -16.40
N GLY A 127 0.48 31.91 -17.38
CA GLY A 127 -0.09 31.41 -18.63
C GLY A 127 -0.19 32.48 -19.72
N ASP A 128 -0.31 32.01 -20.97
CA ASP A 128 -0.45 32.85 -22.15
C ASP A 128 -1.83 33.53 -22.25
N ALA A 129 -1.92 34.59 -23.07
CA ALA A 129 -3.17 35.28 -23.39
C ALA A 129 -4.20 34.37 -24.07
N GLY A 130 -5.45 34.41 -23.59
CA GLY A 130 -6.54 33.57 -24.10
C GLY A 130 -6.54 32.12 -23.63
N GLU A 131 -5.54 31.68 -22.86
CA GLU A 131 -5.43 30.31 -22.35
C GLU A 131 -5.73 30.23 -20.84
N PRO A 132 -6.25 29.08 -20.34
CA PRO A 132 -6.35 28.83 -18.92
C PRO A 132 -4.97 28.81 -18.24
N ALA A 133 -4.88 29.38 -17.04
CA ALA A 133 -3.66 29.24 -16.22
C ALA A 133 -3.76 27.97 -15.36
N VAL A 134 -2.67 27.21 -15.29
CA VAL A 134 -2.61 25.96 -14.52
C VAL A 134 -1.60 26.10 -13.40
N LEU A 135 -2.07 26.04 -12.16
CA LEU A 135 -1.22 26.13 -10.97
C LEU A 135 -1.18 24.77 -10.27
N THR A 136 0.03 24.26 -10.01
CA THR A 136 0.19 22.99 -9.28
C THR A 136 0.63 23.27 -7.85
N ALA A 137 -0.17 22.84 -6.89
CA ALA A 137 0.16 22.86 -5.47
C ALA A 137 0.53 21.46 -4.98
N THR A 138 1.59 21.35 -4.17
CA THR A 138 2.00 20.07 -3.56
C THR A 138 2.17 20.19 -2.05
N GLY A 139 1.89 19.10 -1.34
CA GLY A 139 2.09 18.98 0.10
C GLY A 139 1.98 17.53 0.55
N ALA A 140 1.80 17.31 1.85
CA ALA A 140 1.66 15.96 2.41
C ALA A 140 0.61 15.93 3.51
N LEU A 141 -0.18 14.85 3.55
CA LEU A 141 -1.09 14.57 4.67
C LEU A 141 -0.30 14.28 5.94
N ALA A 142 -0.95 14.39 7.11
CA ALA A 142 -0.36 13.83 8.32
C ALA A 142 -0.22 12.30 8.21
N PRO A 143 0.65 11.68 9.02
CA PRO A 143 0.82 10.23 9.00
C PRO A 143 -0.49 9.49 9.27
N ILE A 144 -0.84 8.58 8.37
CA ILE A 144 -2.01 7.69 8.46
C ILE A 144 -1.53 6.32 8.95
N THR A 145 -2.07 5.84 10.07
CA THR A 145 -1.77 4.52 10.61
C THR A 145 -2.94 3.56 10.37
N GLY A 146 -2.66 2.38 9.83
CA GLY A 146 -3.68 1.35 9.61
C GLY A 146 -4.22 0.80 10.93
N GLY A 147 -5.53 0.87 11.11
CA GLY A 147 -6.28 0.33 12.25
C GLY A 147 -6.34 -1.19 12.28
N ASP A 148 -7.52 -1.76 12.49
CA ASP A 148 -7.77 -3.19 12.43
C ASP A 148 -7.99 -3.67 10.99
N PRO A 149 -7.59 -4.90 10.63
CA PRO A 149 -7.87 -5.42 9.30
C PRO A 149 -9.36 -5.48 9.00
N GLY A 150 -9.76 -4.94 7.85
CA GLY A 150 -11.15 -4.77 7.44
C GLY A 150 -11.63 -3.33 7.54
N ASP A 151 -10.95 -2.48 8.32
CA ASP A 151 -11.25 -1.04 8.36
C ASP A 151 -11.01 -0.40 6.99
N VAL A 152 -11.77 0.64 6.69
CA VAL A 152 -11.62 1.47 5.50
C VAL A 152 -11.40 2.90 5.95
N ILE A 153 -10.23 3.45 5.67
CA ILE A 153 -9.90 4.84 5.95
C ILE A 153 -10.34 5.66 4.73
N GLU A 154 -11.29 6.55 4.92
CA GLU A 154 -11.74 7.49 3.90
C GLU A 154 -10.93 8.78 3.96
N VAL A 155 -10.53 9.29 2.79
CA VAL A 155 -9.87 10.59 2.64
C VAL A 155 -10.79 11.51 1.85
N VAL A 156 -11.19 12.63 2.46
CA VAL A 156 -12.20 13.53 1.91
C VAL A 156 -11.66 14.96 1.87
N ALA A 157 -11.82 15.63 0.73
CA ALA A 157 -11.47 17.04 0.57
C ALA A 157 -12.47 17.95 1.32
N GLY A 158 -12.01 19.10 1.78
CA GLY A 158 -12.84 20.11 2.43
C GLY A 158 -12.43 21.52 1.99
N ASN A 159 -12.75 22.52 2.81
CA ASN A 159 -12.50 23.93 2.51
C ASN A 159 -11.01 24.22 2.24
N GLN A 160 -10.75 25.22 1.41
CA GLN A 160 -9.42 25.65 1.03
C GLN A 160 -9.26 27.14 1.31
N ASP A 161 -8.24 27.51 2.06
CA ASP A 161 -7.82 28.91 2.18
C ASP A 161 -6.59 29.13 1.30
N VAL A 162 -6.78 29.80 0.16
CA VAL A 162 -5.72 30.05 -0.81
C VAL A 162 -5.07 31.40 -0.51
N ALA A 163 -3.76 31.41 -0.31
CA ALA A 163 -2.96 32.62 -0.15
C ALA A 163 -1.88 32.65 -1.24
N MET A 164 -2.10 33.50 -2.24
CA MET A 164 -1.23 33.70 -3.40
C MET A 164 -0.46 35.01 -3.32
N THR A 165 0.64 35.07 -4.05
CA THR A 165 1.35 36.31 -4.40
C THR A 165 1.40 36.39 -5.91
N LEU A 166 0.89 37.50 -6.44
CA LEU A 166 0.87 37.81 -7.87
C LEU A 166 2.06 38.69 -8.19
N TYR A 167 2.96 38.24 -9.06
CA TYR A 167 4.18 38.94 -9.41
C TYR A 167 4.05 39.61 -10.77
N ASN A 168 4.50 40.86 -10.89
CA ASN A 168 4.61 41.55 -12.18
C ASN A 168 5.96 41.28 -12.86
N ALA A 169 6.17 41.88 -14.04
CA ALA A 169 7.42 41.80 -14.80
C ALA A 169 8.67 42.28 -14.05
N ALA A 170 8.49 43.20 -13.10
CA ALA A 170 9.57 43.69 -12.24
C ALA A 170 9.87 42.74 -11.06
N GLY A 171 9.08 41.68 -10.90
CA GLY A 171 9.16 40.72 -9.80
C GLY A 171 8.54 41.25 -8.49
N GLU A 172 7.77 42.32 -8.52
CA GLU A 172 7.07 42.87 -7.36
C GLU A 172 5.82 42.03 -7.07
N GLY A 173 5.70 41.52 -5.84
CA GLY A 173 4.61 40.64 -5.44
C GLY A 173 3.46 41.39 -4.73
N THR A 174 2.24 41.17 -5.18
CA THR A 174 1.02 41.62 -4.51
C THR A 174 0.31 40.44 -3.84
N PRO A 175 0.09 40.46 -2.51
CA PRO A 175 -0.60 39.38 -1.82
C PRO A 175 -2.08 39.33 -2.20
N PHE A 176 -2.61 38.13 -2.35
CA PHE A 176 -3.99 37.87 -2.72
C PHE A 176 -4.52 36.64 -1.97
N ALA A 177 -5.62 36.79 -1.24
CA ALA A 177 -6.21 35.70 -0.45
C ALA A 177 -7.62 35.39 -0.96
N VAL A 178 -7.92 34.10 -1.11
CA VAL A 178 -9.18 33.61 -1.65
C VAL A 178 -9.66 32.42 -0.81
N PRO A 179 -10.72 32.59 0.00
CA PRO A 179 -11.39 31.46 0.62
C PRO A 179 -12.20 30.71 -0.44
N CYS A 180 -12.10 29.39 -0.45
CA CYS A 180 -12.78 28.50 -1.37
C CYS A 180 -13.50 27.39 -0.59
N THR A 181 -14.76 27.16 -0.95
CA THR A 181 -15.57 26.06 -0.40
C THR A 181 -15.93 25.08 -1.49
N PRO A 182 -15.95 23.76 -1.22
CA PRO A 182 -16.42 22.82 -2.23
C PRO A 182 -17.84 23.15 -2.66
N THR A 183 -18.10 23.16 -3.96
CA THR A 183 -19.45 23.31 -4.52
C THR A 183 -20.40 22.26 -3.95
N ALA A 184 -21.61 22.67 -3.59
CA ALA A 184 -22.58 21.81 -2.92
C ALA A 184 -23.02 20.62 -3.81
N GLY A 185 -23.23 19.46 -3.19
CA GLY A 185 -23.81 18.28 -3.84
C GLY A 185 -22.84 17.39 -4.63
N GLN A 186 -21.54 17.70 -4.64
CA GLN A 186 -20.51 16.83 -5.23
C GLN A 186 -19.99 15.79 -4.20
N ASP A 187 -19.43 14.70 -4.70
CA ASP A 187 -18.67 13.75 -3.88
C ASP A 187 -17.26 14.29 -3.64
N LEU A 188 -16.88 14.43 -2.37
CA LEU A 188 -15.58 14.96 -1.94
C LEU A 188 -14.57 13.86 -1.62
N ALA A 189 -14.93 12.58 -1.81
CA ALA A 189 -14.04 11.46 -1.58
C ALA A 189 -12.85 11.52 -2.56
N MET A 190 -11.65 11.69 -2.00
CA MET A 190 -10.39 11.65 -2.74
C MET A 190 -9.89 10.22 -2.91
N GLY A 191 -10.27 9.32 -2.00
CA GLY A 191 -9.89 7.92 -2.04
C GLY A 191 -10.20 7.18 -0.75
N THR A 192 -10.01 5.87 -0.80
CA THR A 192 -10.11 4.99 0.37
C THR A 192 -8.88 4.11 0.49
N ILE A 193 -8.51 3.81 1.74
CA ILE A 193 -7.39 2.93 2.07
C ILE A 193 -7.96 1.74 2.85
N SER A 194 -7.89 0.55 2.26
CA SER A 194 -8.31 -0.68 2.95
C SER A 194 -7.24 -1.16 3.92
N VAL A 195 -7.59 -1.37 5.18
CA VAL A 195 -6.65 -1.91 6.16
C VAL A 195 -6.61 -3.44 6.05
N VAL A 196 -5.41 -4.00 5.85
CA VAL A 196 -5.21 -5.43 5.63
C VAL A 196 -4.34 -6.07 6.72
N LYS A 197 -4.39 -7.40 6.85
CA LYS A 197 -3.49 -8.12 7.76
C LYS A 197 -2.02 -7.91 7.37
N ALA A 198 -1.16 -7.71 8.36
CA ALA A 198 0.28 -7.63 8.17
C ALA A 198 0.85 -8.95 7.63
N GLY A 199 1.86 -8.87 6.78
CA GLY A 199 2.60 -10.05 6.33
C GLY A 199 3.32 -10.72 7.50
N SER A 200 3.69 -11.99 7.35
CA SER A 200 4.55 -12.67 8.31
C SER A 200 5.52 -13.66 7.68
N SER A 201 6.58 -13.95 8.41
CA SER A 201 7.55 -14.99 8.08
C SER A 201 7.75 -15.92 9.26
N THR A 202 7.88 -17.23 8.98
CA THR A 202 8.14 -18.26 9.99
C THR A 202 9.50 -18.90 9.71
N LYS A 203 10.46 -18.71 10.61
CA LYS A 203 11.76 -19.40 10.60
C LYS A 203 11.70 -20.62 11.50
N VAL A 204 12.21 -21.76 11.04
CA VAL A 204 12.21 -23.03 11.78
C VAL A 204 13.65 -23.47 12.02
N ALA A 205 13.91 -23.99 13.22
CA ALA A 205 15.15 -24.68 13.57
C ALA A 205 14.79 -26.00 14.25
N ALA A 206 15.41 -27.09 13.78
CA ALA A 206 15.25 -28.43 14.33
C ALA A 206 16.58 -28.94 14.89
N SER A 207 16.52 -29.59 16.05
CA SER A 207 17.67 -30.27 16.65
C SER A 207 17.31 -31.68 17.06
N TYR A 208 18.22 -32.63 16.81
CA TYR A 208 18.06 -34.03 17.19
C TYR A 208 19.03 -34.42 18.29
N SER A 209 18.54 -35.18 19.28
CA SER A 209 19.30 -35.71 20.40
C SER A 209 19.22 -37.23 20.37
N ALA A 210 20.27 -37.88 19.86
CA ALA A 210 20.36 -39.34 19.76
C ALA A 210 20.20 -40.03 21.13
N LYS A 211 20.85 -39.49 22.17
CA LYS A 211 20.75 -40.02 23.55
C LYS A 211 19.31 -40.08 24.09
N ARG A 212 18.40 -39.27 23.56
CA ARG A 212 17.02 -39.14 24.04
C ARG A 212 15.98 -39.53 22.98
N ASP A 213 16.42 -39.98 21.80
CA ASP A 213 15.58 -40.16 20.61
C ASP A 213 14.60 -39.00 20.40
N LYS A 214 15.08 -37.78 20.62
CA LYS A 214 14.25 -36.57 20.76
C LYS A 214 14.61 -35.57 19.68
N VAL A 215 13.59 -35.13 18.93
CA VAL A 215 13.69 -33.95 18.07
C VAL A 215 13.03 -32.77 18.78
N THR A 216 13.74 -31.65 18.86
CA THR A 216 13.18 -30.38 19.34
C THR A 216 13.10 -29.42 18.16
N GLY A 217 11.92 -28.84 17.97
CA GLY A 217 11.65 -27.88 16.93
C GLY A 217 11.30 -26.53 17.53
N THR A 218 11.93 -25.47 17.06
CA THR A 218 11.59 -24.09 17.42
C THR A 218 11.17 -23.34 16.17
N ALA A 219 9.98 -22.74 16.21
CA ALA A 219 9.51 -21.79 15.21
C ALA A 219 9.62 -20.38 15.78
N THR A 220 10.13 -19.45 14.98
CA THR A 220 10.14 -18.01 15.26
C THR A 220 9.32 -17.31 14.18
N VAL A 221 8.25 -16.64 14.57
CA VAL A 221 7.32 -15.94 13.68
C VAL A 221 7.49 -14.44 13.85
N LYS A 222 7.73 -13.73 12.74
CA LYS A 222 7.86 -12.27 12.72
C LYS A 222 6.84 -11.67 11.75
N ALA A 223 6.10 -10.66 12.19
CA ALA A 223 5.30 -9.83 11.30
C ALA A 223 6.22 -8.87 10.51
N SER A 224 5.79 -8.46 9.32
CA SER A 224 6.57 -7.60 8.42
C SER A 224 6.83 -6.20 8.98
N ASN A 225 5.93 -5.70 9.83
CA ASN A 225 5.98 -4.37 10.43
C ASN A 225 6.20 -4.40 11.96
N GLY A 226 6.69 -5.53 12.50
CA GLY A 226 7.08 -5.62 13.90
C GLY A 226 5.94 -5.80 14.91
N ILE A 227 4.67 -5.82 14.49
CA ILE A 227 3.56 -6.09 15.41
C ILE A 227 3.70 -7.47 16.07
N ALA A 228 3.27 -7.56 17.32
CA ALA A 228 3.37 -8.79 18.11
C ALA A 228 2.58 -9.92 17.45
N THR A 229 3.25 -11.06 17.25
CA THR A 229 2.63 -12.25 16.63
C THR A 229 2.03 -13.15 17.72
N THR A 230 0.70 -13.27 17.71
CA THR A 230 -0.09 -14.17 18.57
C THR A 230 -0.61 -15.37 17.78
N GLY A 231 -1.26 -16.32 18.45
CA GLY A 231 -1.90 -17.49 17.81
C GLY A 231 -1.12 -18.78 18.00
N GLN A 232 -1.22 -19.70 17.04
CA GLN A 232 -0.69 -21.06 17.16
C GLN A 232 0.15 -21.49 15.96
N VAL A 233 1.14 -22.35 16.24
CA VAL A 233 2.00 -22.98 15.24
C VAL A 233 1.80 -24.50 15.28
N LYS A 234 1.47 -25.06 14.13
CA LYS A 234 1.36 -26.50 13.89
C LYS A 234 2.70 -27.03 13.38
N PHE A 235 3.38 -27.80 14.22
CA PHE A 235 4.61 -28.50 13.87
C PHE A 235 4.30 -29.88 13.29
N ILE A 236 4.89 -30.21 12.15
CA ILE A 236 4.69 -31.46 11.42
C ILE A 236 6.06 -32.10 11.18
N LEU A 237 6.30 -33.24 11.82
CA LEU A 237 7.51 -34.04 11.61
C LEU A 237 7.28 -35.02 10.45
N LYS A 238 8.13 -34.96 9.43
CA LYS A 238 8.09 -35.83 8.25
C LYS A 238 9.37 -36.64 8.10
N LYS A 239 9.24 -37.84 7.52
CA LYS A 239 10.35 -38.65 6.99
C LYS A 239 10.10 -38.89 5.50
N GLY A 240 10.90 -38.25 4.65
CA GLY A 240 10.54 -38.10 3.23
C GLY A 240 9.20 -37.38 3.09
N THR A 241 8.26 -37.94 2.35
CA THR A 241 6.90 -37.40 2.16
C THR A 241 5.92 -37.78 3.27
N LYS A 242 6.24 -38.79 4.08
CA LYS A 242 5.34 -39.33 5.11
C LYS A 242 5.34 -38.45 6.36
N THR A 243 4.16 -37.97 6.76
CA THR A 243 3.94 -37.31 8.04
C THR A 243 3.95 -38.36 9.16
N LEU A 244 4.82 -38.17 10.15
CA LEU A 244 4.94 -39.08 11.29
C LEU A 244 4.15 -38.59 12.49
N LYS A 245 4.23 -37.29 12.79
CA LYS A 245 3.57 -36.71 13.95
C LYS A 245 3.32 -35.23 13.74
N THR A 246 2.23 -34.76 14.33
CA THR A 246 1.83 -33.35 14.33
C THR A 246 1.61 -32.89 15.76
N VAL A 247 2.06 -31.68 16.08
CA VAL A 247 1.91 -31.06 17.41
C VAL A 247 1.61 -29.58 17.22
N THR A 248 0.55 -29.08 17.85
CA THR A 248 0.23 -27.64 17.84
C THR A 248 0.68 -26.99 19.15
N ARG A 249 1.26 -25.79 19.05
CA ARG A 249 1.73 -25.00 20.20
C ARG A 249 1.37 -23.53 20.03
N ALA A 250 0.95 -22.90 21.11
CA ALA A 250 0.75 -21.46 21.14
C ALA A 250 2.09 -20.71 20.98
N LEU A 251 2.05 -19.58 20.29
CA LEU A 251 3.14 -18.62 20.25
C LEU A 251 3.24 -17.91 21.60
N ARG A 252 4.47 -17.75 22.08
CA ARG A 252 4.82 -16.88 23.20
C ARG A 252 5.99 -16.00 22.75
N ASN A 253 5.78 -14.69 22.72
CA ASN A 253 6.78 -13.72 22.27
C ASN A 253 7.36 -14.07 20.88
N GLY A 254 6.49 -14.37 19.93
CA GLY A 254 6.86 -14.75 18.56
C GLY A 254 7.60 -16.08 18.43
N LYS A 255 7.67 -16.90 19.49
CA LYS A 255 8.32 -18.22 19.46
C LYS A 255 7.37 -19.33 19.91
N ALA A 256 7.50 -20.49 19.27
CA ALA A 256 6.85 -21.72 19.69
C ALA A 256 7.86 -22.87 19.65
N THR A 257 7.77 -23.78 20.62
CA THR A 257 8.68 -24.94 20.69
C THR A 257 7.88 -26.22 20.84
N ALA A 258 8.21 -27.21 20.01
CA ALA A 258 7.64 -28.56 20.05
C ALA A 258 8.73 -29.60 20.26
N SER A 259 8.37 -30.72 20.90
CA SER A 259 9.24 -31.86 21.12
C SER A 259 8.59 -33.13 20.60
N PHE A 260 9.35 -33.92 19.85
CA PHE A 260 8.96 -35.20 19.30
C PHE A 260 9.88 -36.27 19.89
N LEU A 261 9.31 -37.17 20.69
CA LEU A 261 10.04 -38.28 21.31
C LEU A 261 9.95 -39.53 20.43
N ARG A 262 10.85 -40.50 20.68
CA ARG A 262 10.90 -41.82 20.04
C ARG A 262 11.20 -41.75 18.53
N VAL A 263 12.04 -40.80 18.11
CA VAL A 263 12.48 -40.66 16.72
C VAL A 263 13.76 -41.48 16.48
N LYS A 264 13.62 -42.81 16.38
CA LYS A 264 14.76 -43.75 16.33
C LYS A 264 15.23 -44.14 14.92
N LYS A 265 14.34 -44.11 13.94
CA LYS A 265 14.66 -44.67 12.61
C LYS A 265 15.66 -43.75 11.91
N ALA A 266 16.84 -44.26 11.56
CA ALA A 266 17.83 -43.50 10.79
C ALA A 266 17.26 -42.96 9.47
N GLY A 267 17.81 -41.83 9.01
CA GLY A 267 17.49 -41.21 7.73
C GLY A 267 17.28 -39.70 7.79
N ALA A 268 16.86 -39.13 6.66
CA ALA A 268 16.55 -37.71 6.52
C ALA A 268 15.11 -37.42 6.98
N TYR A 269 14.97 -36.35 7.78
CA TYR A 269 13.72 -35.85 8.31
C TYR A 269 13.55 -34.38 7.96
N THR A 270 12.30 -33.94 7.95
CA THR A 270 11.94 -32.53 7.79
C THR A 270 10.95 -32.15 8.86
N LEU A 271 11.24 -31.07 9.57
CA LEU A 271 10.29 -30.42 10.45
C LEU A 271 9.67 -29.24 9.71
N VAL A 272 8.35 -29.24 9.56
CA VAL A 272 7.59 -28.11 9.01
C VAL A 272 6.88 -27.42 10.17
N ALA A 273 6.91 -26.09 10.21
CA ALA A 273 6.09 -25.30 11.12
C ALA A 273 5.14 -24.43 10.31
N GLN A 274 3.84 -24.56 10.56
CA GLN A 274 2.79 -23.78 9.93
C GLN A 274 2.18 -22.84 10.97
N TYR A 275 2.37 -21.55 10.79
CA TYR A 275 1.71 -20.52 11.56
C TYR A 275 0.35 -20.22 10.91
N ALA A 276 -0.73 -20.36 11.68
CA ALA A 276 -2.09 -20.17 11.18
C ALA A 276 -2.48 -18.71 10.91
N GLY A 277 -1.65 -17.75 11.33
CA GLY A 277 -2.02 -16.34 11.37
C GLY A 277 -2.71 -15.96 12.68
N SER A 278 -3.19 -14.72 12.73
CA SER A 278 -4.04 -14.15 13.76
C SER A 278 -5.02 -13.16 13.11
N ASP A 279 -5.77 -12.43 13.92
CA ASP A 279 -6.67 -11.38 13.44
C ASP A 279 -5.89 -10.29 12.69
N ARG A 280 -4.67 -9.97 13.14
CA ARG A 280 -3.85 -8.89 12.59
C ARG A 280 -2.72 -9.34 11.66
N VAL A 281 -2.37 -10.63 11.65
CA VAL A 281 -1.19 -11.15 10.95
C VAL A 281 -1.55 -12.31 10.03
N LYS A 282 -1.09 -12.26 8.77
CA LYS A 282 -1.27 -13.35 7.78
C LYS A 282 -0.55 -14.62 8.22
N ALA A 283 -1.11 -15.77 7.82
CA ALA A 283 -0.48 -17.07 7.98
C ALA A 283 0.88 -17.16 7.26
N SER A 284 1.79 -17.99 7.76
CA SER A 284 3.06 -18.29 7.09
C SER A 284 3.56 -19.68 7.45
N SER A 285 4.58 -20.17 6.75
CA SER A 285 5.19 -21.46 7.07
C SER A 285 6.69 -21.45 6.85
N GLY A 286 7.38 -22.35 7.56
CA GLY A 286 8.80 -22.60 7.39
C GLY A 286 9.11 -24.08 7.55
N LYS A 287 10.30 -24.49 7.14
CA LYS A 287 10.76 -25.87 7.28
C LYS A 287 12.25 -25.93 7.55
N ASP A 288 12.66 -26.98 8.24
CA ASP A 288 14.07 -27.29 8.48
C ASP A 288 14.33 -28.79 8.33
N GLY A 289 15.47 -29.13 7.73
CA GLY A 289 15.87 -30.50 7.41
C GLY A 289 16.97 -30.99 8.36
N PHE A 290 16.87 -32.22 8.83
CA PHE A 290 17.89 -32.82 9.70
C PHE A 290 18.04 -34.32 9.46
N ARG A 291 19.14 -34.91 9.94
CA ARG A 291 19.40 -36.35 9.83
C ARG A 291 19.42 -37.00 11.20
N VAL A 292 18.76 -38.15 11.29
CA VAL A 292 18.85 -39.08 12.42
C VAL A 292 19.86 -40.15 12.05
N ARG A 293 20.85 -40.34 12.91
CA ARG A 293 21.87 -41.38 12.81
C ARG A 293 21.54 -42.49 13.79
#